data_AF-A0A060SDK1-F1
#
_entry.id   AF-A0A060SDK1-F1
#
_cell.length_a   1.000
_cell.length_b   1.000
_cell.length_c   1.000
_cell.angle_alpha   90.00
_cell.angle_beta   90.00
_cell.angle_gamma   90.00
#
_symmetry.space_group_name_H-M   'P 1'
#
loop_
_entity.id
_entity.type
_entity.pdbx_description
1 polymer ?
#
loop_
_entity_poly.entity_id
_entity_poly.type
_entity_poly.pdbx_seq_one_letter_code
_entity_poly.pdbx_strand_id
1 'polypeptide(L)'
;MSASSSSANTQLDEAASLKRPVSEMLSDTFVPFDHSSRIITPYDDETKRDAEFFAIVLEFHAWSTARPAHEHDKAADILEREIKNIRETEQEQGRSYPLLTPPTATASRLVGRRIAASHPFGALTW
;
A
#
# COMPACT_ATOMS: atom_id res chain seq x y z
N MET A 1 21.36 -22.92 -37.41
CA MET A 1 22.83 -22.94 -37.38
C MET A 1 23.33 -22.48 -38.74
N SER A 2 23.85 -21.27 -38.84
CA SER A 2 24.73 -20.84 -39.94
C SER A 2 25.65 -19.77 -39.40
N ALA A 3 26.90 -20.16 -39.15
CA ALA A 3 27.98 -19.26 -38.82
C ALA A 3 28.57 -18.75 -40.14
N SER A 4 28.54 -17.44 -40.35
CA SER A 4 29.27 -16.82 -41.45
C SER A 4 30.71 -16.61 -41.02
N SER A 5 31.63 -17.22 -41.78
CA SER A 5 33.06 -17.14 -41.57
C SER A 5 33.67 -15.91 -42.27
N SER A 6 34.71 -15.38 -41.63
CA SER A 6 35.98 -14.92 -42.23
C SER A 6 35.94 -13.94 -43.40
N SER A 7 36.46 -12.72 -43.19
CA SER A 7 37.76 -12.29 -43.74
C SER A 7 38.02 -10.81 -43.43
N ALA A 8 39.09 -10.51 -42.68
CA ALA A 8 39.98 -9.36 -42.88
C ALA A 8 41.03 -9.35 -41.76
N ASN A 9 42.10 -10.13 -41.96
CA ASN A 9 43.37 -9.89 -41.29
C ASN A 9 44.30 -9.36 -42.39
N THR A 10 44.94 -8.21 -42.17
CA THR A 10 46.25 -7.71 -42.67
C THR A 10 46.21 -6.18 -42.78
N GLN A 11 46.40 -5.47 -41.67
CA GLN A 11 47.07 -4.16 -41.65
C GLN A 11 47.63 -3.89 -40.25
N LEU A 12 48.49 -4.80 -39.79
CA LEU A 12 49.46 -4.52 -38.74
C LEU A 12 50.74 -4.02 -39.43
N ASP A 13 51.38 -3.01 -38.85
CA ASP A 13 52.74 -2.52 -39.15
C ASP A 13 52.94 -1.29 -40.06
N GLU A 14 52.07 -0.27 -39.97
CA GLU A 14 52.46 1.12 -40.31
C GLU A 14 51.95 2.15 -39.28
N ALA A 15 51.80 1.74 -38.02
CA ALA A 15 51.54 2.63 -36.90
C ALA A 15 52.81 2.81 -36.06
N ALA A 16 53.93 3.09 -36.71
CA ALA A 16 55.12 3.62 -36.05
C ALA A 16 54.76 5.00 -35.50
N SER A 17 54.23 5.02 -34.27
CA SER A 17 54.29 6.11 -33.31
C SER A 17 54.44 7.51 -33.94
N LEU A 18 53.40 8.01 -34.60
CA LEU A 18 53.24 9.46 -34.77
C LEU A 18 52.87 10.03 -33.41
N LYS A 19 53.84 10.02 -32.48
CA LYS A 19 53.76 10.77 -31.24
C LYS A 19 53.59 12.21 -31.67
N ARG A 20 52.39 12.78 -31.49
CA ARG A 20 52.20 14.22 -31.68
C ARG A 20 53.30 14.93 -30.89
N PRO A 21 54.03 15.87 -31.50
CA PRO A 21 55.04 16.61 -30.78
C PRO A 21 54.40 17.23 -29.54
N VAL A 22 55.08 17.14 -28.40
CA VAL A 22 54.57 17.61 -27.11
C VAL A 22 54.16 19.09 -27.19
N SER A 23 54.82 19.87 -28.03
CA SER A 23 54.46 21.26 -28.33
C SER A 23 53.06 21.42 -28.92
N GLU A 24 52.62 20.49 -29.78
CA GLU A 24 51.27 20.50 -30.38
C GLU A 24 50.20 20.14 -29.33
N MET A 25 50.48 19.14 -28.49
CA MET A 25 49.57 18.77 -27.39
C MET A 25 49.42 19.87 -26.34
N LEU A 26 50.49 20.63 -26.07
CA LEU A 26 50.45 21.74 -25.12
C LEU A 26 49.86 23.02 -25.72
N SER A 27 49.81 23.13 -27.05
CA SER A 27 49.14 24.23 -27.73
C SER A 27 47.63 24.04 -27.88
N ASP A 28 47.13 22.82 -27.66
CA ASP A 28 45.70 22.56 -27.62
C ASP A 28 45.07 23.35 -26.46
N THR A 29 44.12 24.23 -26.80
CA THR A 29 43.35 24.97 -25.82
C THR A 29 42.19 24.10 -25.35
N PHE A 30 42.08 23.90 -24.03
CA PHE A 30 40.93 23.19 -23.46
C PHE A 30 39.64 23.93 -23.75
N VAL A 31 38.60 23.17 -24.12
CA VAL A 31 37.25 23.71 -24.23
C VAL A 31 36.85 24.28 -22.86
N PRO A 32 36.31 25.52 -22.80
CA PRO A 32 35.81 26.08 -21.56
C PRO A 32 34.78 25.16 -20.92
N PHE A 33 34.93 24.93 -19.62
CA PHE A 33 33.99 24.12 -18.88
C PHE A 33 32.68 24.89 -18.68
N ASP A 34 31.59 24.37 -19.23
CA ASP A 34 30.26 24.88 -18.96
C ASP A 34 29.73 24.29 -17.65
N HIS A 35 29.95 25.04 -16.57
CA HIS A 35 29.50 24.69 -15.23
C HIS A 35 27.99 24.83 -15.06
N SER A 36 27.33 25.69 -15.85
CA SER A 36 25.90 25.93 -15.75
C SER A 36 25.12 24.68 -16.14
N SER A 37 25.38 24.14 -17.34
CA SER A 37 24.67 22.94 -17.81
C SER A 37 25.07 21.66 -17.08
N ARG A 38 26.30 21.58 -16.57
CA ARG A 38 26.81 20.35 -15.94
C ARG A 38 26.57 20.25 -14.44
N ILE A 39 26.36 21.36 -13.75
CA ILE A 39 26.26 21.39 -12.28
C ILE A 39 25.01 22.14 -11.83
N ILE A 40 24.85 23.39 -12.27
CA ILE A 40 23.78 24.27 -11.76
C ILE A 40 22.40 23.72 -12.17
N THR A 41 22.18 23.53 -13.47
CA THR A 41 20.86 23.08 -13.97
C THR A 41 20.44 21.73 -13.39
N PRO A 42 21.28 20.67 -13.39
CA PRO A 42 20.90 19.40 -12.77
C PRO A 42 20.59 19.51 -11.27
N TYR A 43 21.31 20.38 -10.54
CA TYR A 43 21.06 20.60 -9.12
C TYR A 43 19.71 21.31 -8.88
N ASP A 44 19.41 22.33 -9.68
CA ASP A 44 18.14 23.05 -9.59
C ASP A 44 16.97 22.12 -9.95
N ASP A 45 17.15 21.28 -10.97
CA ASP A 45 16.17 20.27 -11.39
C ASP A 45 15.93 19.21 -10.29
N GLU A 46 16.99 18.76 -9.61
CA GLU A 46 16.86 17.84 -8.45
C GLU A 46 16.12 18.52 -7.30
N THR A 47 16.51 19.74 -6.95
CA THR A 47 15.89 20.51 -5.86
C THR A 47 14.39 20.71 -6.11
N LYS A 48 14.01 20.99 -7.36
CA LYS A 48 12.61 21.11 -7.75
C LYS A 48 11.87 19.77 -7.62
N ARG A 49 12.48 18.69 -8.12
CA ARG A 49 11.90 17.34 -8.04
C ARG A 49 11.68 16.90 -6.59
N ASP A 50 12.63 17.20 -5.71
CA ASP A 50 12.52 16.91 -4.28
C ASP A 50 11.34 17.65 -3.65
N ALA A 51 11.19 18.94 -3.95
CA ALA A 51 10.06 19.73 -3.45
C ALA A 51 8.69 19.15 -3.90
N GLU A 52 8.58 18.74 -5.16
CA GLU A 52 7.39 18.10 -5.71
C GLU A 52 7.13 16.73 -5.05
N PHE A 53 8.18 15.93 -4.85
CA PHE A 53 8.09 14.64 -4.17
C PHE A 53 7.59 14.78 -2.73
N PHE A 54 8.16 15.72 -1.96
CA PHE A 54 7.72 15.97 -0.59
C PHE A 54 6.26 16.43 -0.51
N ALA A 55 5.80 17.24 -1.46
CA ALA A 55 4.40 17.66 -1.52
C ALA A 55 3.45 16.45 -1.66
N ILE A 56 3.77 15.52 -2.57
CA ILE A 56 2.97 14.31 -2.79
C ILE A 56 2.98 13.40 -1.55
N VAL A 57 4.14 13.20 -0.93
CA VAL A 57 4.26 12.37 0.28
C VAL A 57 3.43 12.95 1.42
N LEU A 58 3.47 14.28 1.61
CA LEU A 58 2.70 14.95 2.65
C LEU A 58 1.19 14.86 2.38
N GLU A 59 0.74 15.06 1.14
CA GLU A 59 -0.66 14.91 0.78
C GLU A 59 -1.15 13.47 1.03
N PHE A 60 -0.37 12.47 0.59
CA PHE A 60 -0.68 11.07 0.84
C PHE A 60 -0.71 10.75 2.34
N HIS A 61 0.21 11.28 3.13
CA HIS A 61 0.23 11.10 4.58
C HIS A 61 -1.01 11.72 5.24
N ALA A 62 -1.38 12.95 4.85
CA ALA A 62 -2.58 13.60 5.36
C ALA A 62 -3.84 12.79 5.01
N TRP A 63 -3.94 12.28 3.78
CA TRP A 63 -5.09 11.49 3.34
C TRP A 63 -5.16 10.12 4.05
N SER A 64 -4.04 9.43 4.18
CA SER A 64 -3.96 8.11 4.82
C SER A 64 -4.20 8.17 6.34
N THR A 65 -3.84 9.27 7.00
CA THR A 65 -4.06 9.45 8.45
C THR A 65 -5.46 9.94 8.79
N ALA A 66 -6.09 10.75 7.93
CA ALA A 66 -7.47 11.23 8.15
C ALA A 66 -8.52 10.13 7.96
N ARG A 67 -8.27 9.17 7.06
CA ARG A 67 -9.26 8.18 6.66
C ARG A 67 -9.66 7.18 7.77
N PRO A 68 -8.74 6.59 8.55
CA PRO A 68 -9.11 5.68 9.64
C PRO A 68 -10.04 6.31 10.66
N ALA A 69 -9.82 7.59 11.03
CA ALA A 69 -10.68 8.30 11.96
C ALA A 69 -12.10 8.46 11.39
N HIS A 70 -12.22 8.90 10.14
CA HIS A 70 -13.52 9.07 9.47
C HIS A 70 -14.29 7.75 9.30
N GLU A 71 -13.59 6.67 8.93
CA GLU A 71 -14.20 5.35 8.79
C GLU A 71 -14.63 4.78 10.14
N HIS A 72 -13.83 5.00 11.19
CA HIS A 72 -14.17 4.64 12.56
C HIS A 72 -15.42 5.38 13.06
N ASP A 73 -15.48 6.69 12.88
CA ASP A 73 -16.62 7.51 13.34
C ASP A 73 -17.92 7.09 12.64
N LYS A 74 -17.86 6.83 11.32
CA LYS A 74 -19.01 6.26 10.59
C LYS A 74 -19.44 4.91 11.12
N ALA A 75 -18.50 4.03 11.45
CA ALA A 75 -18.83 2.72 12.01
C ALA A 75 -19.48 2.87 13.40
N ALA A 76 -19.00 3.79 14.23
CA ALA A 76 -19.60 4.10 15.52
C ALA A 76 -21.04 4.62 15.38
N ASP A 77 -21.29 5.55 14.44
CA ASP A 77 -22.63 6.08 14.17
C ASP A 77 -23.63 4.99 13.74
N ILE A 78 -23.17 4.02 12.95
CA ILE A 78 -23.99 2.87 12.53
C ILE A 78 -24.34 2.02 13.75
N LEU A 79 -23.36 1.68 14.58
CA LEU A 79 -23.57 0.88 15.78
C LEU A 79 -24.50 1.58 16.77
N GLU A 80 -24.37 2.89 16.97
CA GLU A 80 -25.25 3.65 17.85
C GLU A 80 -26.71 3.59 17.37
N ARG A 81 -26.91 3.71 16.06
CA ARG A 81 -28.24 3.57 15.45
C ARG A 81 -28.83 2.18 15.64
N GLU A 82 -28.02 1.13 15.46
CA GLU A 82 -28.43 -0.25 15.69
C GLU A 82 -28.83 -0.50 17.14
N ILE A 83 -28.01 -0.01 18.10
CA ILE A 83 -28.32 -0.10 19.53
C ILE A 83 -29.63 0.60 19.85
N LYS A 84 -29.86 1.79 19.28
CA LYS A 84 -31.10 2.53 19.46
C LYS A 84 -32.30 1.76 18.91
N ASN A 85 -32.18 1.19 17.71
CA ASN A 85 -33.23 0.38 17.10
C ASN A 85 -33.55 -0.88 17.92
N ILE A 86 -32.53 -1.59 18.43
CA ILE A 86 -32.73 -2.75 19.30
C ILE A 86 -33.47 -2.33 20.58
N ARG A 87 -33.05 -1.25 21.23
CA ARG A 87 -33.72 -0.74 22.43
C ARG A 87 -35.19 -0.39 22.18
N GLU A 88 -35.50 0.24 21.04
CA GLU A 88 -36.86 0.59 20.66
C GLU A 88 -37.72 -0.67 20.44
N THR A 89 -37.20 -1.64 19.69
CA THR A 89 -37.90 -2.92 19.44
C THR A 89 -38.09 -3.75 20.72
N GLU A 90 -37.11 -3.80 21.62
CA GLU A 90 -37.25 -4.45 22.93
C GLU A 90 -38.31 -3.75 23.80
N GLN A 91 -38.37 -2.41 23.76
CA GLN A 91 -39.38 -1.65 24.49
C GLN A 91 -40.79 -1.94 23.98
N GLU A 92 -40.97 -2.10 22.67
CA GLU A 92 -42.26 -2.48 22.07
C GLU A 92 -42.66 -3.90 22.44
N GLN A 93 -41.72 -4.85 22.39
CA GLN A 93 -41.96 -6.24 22.79
C GLN A 93 -42.30 -6.35 24.28
N GLY A 94 -41.61 -5.62 25.16
CA GLY A 94 -41.90 -5.56 26.60
C GLY A 94 -43.27 -4.94 26.95
N ARG A 95 -43.89 -4.20 26.03
CA ARG A 95 -45.23 -3.60 26.19
C ARG A 95 -46.36 -4.44 25.60
N SER A 96 -46.05 -5.52 24.88
CA SER A 96 -47.05 -6.34 24.16
C SER A 96 -47.49 -7.62 24.88
N TYR A 97 -47.24 -7.72 26.20
CA TYR A 97 -47.82 -8.78 27.02
C TYR A 97 -49.07 -8.27 27.76
N PRO A 98 -50.30 -8.61 27.34
CA PRO A 98 -51.33 -8.87 28.34
C PRO A 98 -50.88 -10.11 29.11
N LEU A 99 -50.70 -9.93 30.41
CA LEU A 99 -50.52 -10.96 31.43
C LEU A 99 -51.50 -12.14 31.18
N LEU A 100 -51.08 -13.15 30.44
CA LEU A 100 -51.75 -14.45 30.43
C LEU A 100 -51.42 -15.12 31.75
N THR A 101 -52.28 -14.89 32.74
CA THR A 101 -52.32 -15.66 33.98
C THR A 101 -52.32 -17.16 33.64
N PRO A 102 -51.41 -17.97 34.19
CA PRO A 102 -51.46 -19.41 33.95
C PRO A 102 -52.65 -20.00 34.72
N PRO A 103 -53.60 -20.72 34.09
CA PRO A 103 -54.50 -21.56 34.84
C PRO A 103 -53.70 -22.76 35.35
N THR A 104 -53.65 -22.87 36.66
CA THR A 104 -53.21 -24.07 37.37
C THR A 104 -53.93 -25.30 36.81
N ALA A 105 -53.20 -26.19 36.12
CA ALA A 105 -53.67 -27.53 35.79
C ALA A 105 -52.47 -28.50 35.59
N THR A 106 -52.04 -29.07 36.72
CA THR A 106 -51.74 -30.48 36.97
C THR A 106 -51.44 -31.43 35.78
N ALA A 107 -50.24 -32.02 35.81
CA ALA A 107 -49.82 -33.36 35.33
C ALA A 107 -49.77 -33.59 33.79
N SER A 108 -48.88 -34.37 33.16
CA SER A 108 -48.00 -35.47 33.58
C SER A 108 -46.78 -35.58 32.65
N ARG A 109 -45.62 -35.86 33.25
CA ARG A 109 -44.57 -36.84 32.88
C ARG A 109 -44.65 -37.51 31.48
N LEU A 110 -43.58 -37.38 30.66
CA LEU A 110 -43.03 -38.51 29.90
C LEU A 110 -41.60 -38.27 29.35
N VAL A 111 -40.66 -39.07 29.89
CA VAL A 111 -39.56 -39.81 29.26
C VAL A 111 -38.82 -39.20 28.04
N GLY A 112 -37.60 -38.69 28.32
CA GLY A 112 -36.33 -39.26 27.85
C GLY A 112 -35.93 -39.16 26.37
N ARG A 113 -34.77 -38.54 26.10
CA ARG A 113 -33.60 -39.21 25.50
C ARG A 113 -32.37 -38.29 25.49
N ARG A 114 -31.23 -38.81 25.96
CA ARG A 114 -29.88 -38.25 25.79
C ARG A 114 -29.45 -38.35 24.33
N ILE A 115 -28.78 -37.34 23.79
CA ILE A 115 -27.64 -37.51 22.85
C ILE A 115 -26.60 -36.41 23.16
N ALA A 116 -25.34 -36.83 23.16
CA ALA A 116 -24.15 -36.11 23.55
C ALA A 116 -23.44 -35.43 22.37
N ALA A 117 -22.44 -34.60 22.73
CA ALA A 117 -21.28 -34.18 21.92
C ALA A 117 -21.60 -33.22 20.76
N SER A 118 -20.78 -32.24 20.38
CA SER A 118 -19.34 -32.03 20.53
C SER A 118 -19.00 -30.55 20.21
N HIS A 119 -18.14 -29.93 21.02
CA HIS A 119 -17.24 -28.82 20.60
C HIS A 119 -16.18 -29.36 19.61
N PRO A 120 -15.46 -28.56 18.78
CA PRO A 120 -14.78 -27.29 19.12
C PRO A 120 -14.89 -26.18 18.04
N PHE A 121 -14.91 -24.88 18.35
CA PHE A 121 -13.83 -24.00 18.82
C PHE A 121 -12.51 -24.06 18.01
N GLY A 122 -12.38 -23.11 17.07
CA GLY A 122 -11.18 -22.30 16.87
C GLY A 122 -9.98 -22.91 16.12
N ALA A 123 -9.70 -22.37 14.93
CA ALA A 123 -8.35 -22.00 14.49
C ALA A 123 -8.44 -21.16 13.19
N LEU A 124 -8.28 -19.84 13.31
CA LEU A 124 -7.86 -18.95 12.22
C LEU A 124 -6.57 -18.30 12.70
N THR A 125 -5.45 -18.85 12.24
CA THR A 125 -4.15 -18.19 12.22
C THR A 125 -3.93 -17.66 10.81
N TRP A 126 -3.40 -16.44 10.74
CA TRP A 126 -3.12 -15.62 9.56
C TRP A 126 -2.45 -16.34 8.40
#